data_AF-A0A5E4BR05-F1
#
_entry.id   AF-A0A5E4BR05-F1
#
_cell.length_a   1.000
_cell.length_b   1.000
_cell.length_c   1.000
_cell.angle_alpha   90.00
_cell.angle_beta   90.00
_cell.angle_gamma   90.00
#
_symmetry.space_group_name_H-M   'P 1'
#
loop_
_entity.id
_entity.type
_entity.pdbx_description
1 polymer ?
#
loop_
_entity_poly.entity_id
_entity_poly.type
_entity_poly.pdbx_seq_one_letter_code
_entity_poly.pdbx_strand_id
1 'polypeptide(L)'
;MMLYLYSLQIMDSELIPSVIGSYIKPPERVFVSSFTKNESELPPKMNQNCHPLNLEVTSPKMFHSPNSQALILALKTLQEKIHHLELERTQAEDNLNILSREAAQYKKALENETNERNLAHQELIKQKKGISLQLRSAQSRCTLLEKQLEYTKRMVLNVEREKNMILEQQAQLQREKEQDQLKLHAKLEKLDVLEKECFRLTTTQKTAEDKIKHLEEKLTEEEHQRKLFQDKASEKTKSLKRGPTQQIYSKLRELPFEAEKSAASSANGSMYSLLKMMHHCSQCSLQKPEVTKPRCLYRPTRKTSRYKAVPQDSEKSISICDNLSELLMAMQDELDQMRSMKNY
;
A
#
# COMPACT_ATOMS: atom_id res chain seq x y z
N MET A 1 -9.35 17.71 10.17
CA MET A 1 -9.42 17.52 11.64
C MET A 1 -10.16 18.63 12.38
N MET A 2 -10.02 19.91 12.00
CA MET A 2 -10.70 21.03 12.70
C MET A 2 -12.24 21.02 12.60
N LEU A 3 -12.83 20.45 11.54
CA LEU A 3 -14.28 20.33 11.40
C LEU A 3 -14.90 19.19 12.24
N TYR A 4 -14.12 18.19 12.62
CA TYR A 4 -14.60 17.08 13.47
C TYR A 4 -14.64 17.44 14.95
N LEU A 5 -13.88 18.46 15.38
CA LEU A 5 -13.91 18.98 16.74
C LEU A 5 -15.11 19.89 17.00
N TYR A 6 -15.59 20.62 15.98
CA TYR A 6 -16.74 21.52 16.12
C TYR A 6 -18.07 20.77 16.25
N SER A 7 -18.18 19.56 15.69
CA SER A 7 -19.40 18.74 15.80
C SER A 7 -19.50 17.93 17.10
N LEU A 8 -18.39 17.71 17.82
CA LEU A 8 -18.45 17.08 19.15
C LEU A 8 -18.82 18.07 20.28
N GLN A 9 -18.74 19.38 20.03
CA GLN A 9 -18.94 20.41 21.05
C GLN A 9 -20.39 20.93 21.14
N ILE A 10 -21.31 20.43 20.30
CA ILE A 10 -22.71 20.91 20.23
C ILE A 10 -23.71 19.95 20.92
N MET A 11 -23.28 18.78 21.40
CA MET A 11 -24.19 17.74 21.91
C MET A 11 -24.16 17.51 23.44
N ASP A 12 -23.57 18.41 24.22
CA ASP A 12 -23.38 18.23 25.68
C ASP A 12 -24.01 19.32 26.57
N SER A 13 -24.98 20.11 26.09
CA SER A 13 -25.67 21.06 26.96
C SER A 13 -27.14 21.22 26.59
N GLU A 14 -28.00 20.43 27.23
CA GLU A 14 -29.33 20.82 27.72
C GLU A 14 -29.97 19.62 28.47
N LEU A 15 -29.45 19.34 29.67
CA LEU A 15 -30.18 18.58 30.67
C LEU A 15 -30.68 19.58 31.72
N ILE A 16 -31.85 20.17 31.47
CA ILE A 16 -32.57 21.00 32.45
C ILE A 16 -33.17 20.04 33.49
N PRO A 17 -32.80 20.13 34.79
CA PRO A 17 -33.51 19.39 35.83
C PRO A 17 -34.82 20.14 36.11
N SER A 18 -35.94 19.55 35.70
CA SER A 18 -37.28 20.05 36.02
C SER A 18 -37.52 19.95 37.54
N VAL A 19 -37.33 21.06 38.22
CA VAL A 19 -37.80 21.35 39.59
C VAL A 19 -39.26 21.75 39.52
N ILE A 20 -40.10 21.17 40.40
CA ILE A 20 -41.54 21.41 40.71
C ILE A 20 -42.34 20.12 40.52
N GLY A 21 -42.99 19.52 41.52
CA GLY A 21 -43.18 19.86 42.92
C GLY A 21 -43.75 18.63 43.62
N SER A 22 -43.22 18.30 44.80
CA SER A 22 -43.75 17.26 45.67
C SER A 22 -45.10 17.71 46.24
N TYR A 23 -46.20 17.12 45.79
CA TYR A 23 -47.47 17.21 46.50
C TYR A 23 -47.82 15.85 47.14
N ILE A 24 -47.56 15.83 48.44
CA ILE A 24 -48.31 15.16 49.52
C ILE A 24 -48.92 13.78 49.19
N LYS A 25 -48.25 12.75 49.71
CA LYS A 25 -48.85 11.47 50.10
C LYS A 25 -49.83 11.74 51.26
N PRO A 26 -51.14 11.43 51.18
CA PRO A 26 -52.01 11.51 52.34
C PRO A 26 -51.70 10.35 53.31
N PRO A 27 -51.69 10.55 54.64
CA PRO A 27 -51.45 9.49 55.60
C PRO A 27 -52.59 8.46 55.69
N GLU A 28 -52.20 7.28 56.18
CA GLU A 28 -53.06 6.17 56.61
C GLU A 28 -54.05 6.52 57.72
N ARG A 29 -55.24 5.89 57.61
CA ARG A 29 -56.17 5.40 58.64
C ARG A 29 -57.03 6.39 59.43
N VAL A 30 -58.35 6.14 59.38
CA VAL A 30 -59.15 5.71 60.54
C VAL A 30 -60.35 4.88 60.06
N PHE A 31 -60.49 3.66 60.59
CA PHE A 31 -61.73 2.90 60.55
C PHE A 31 -62.78 3.56 61.44
N VAL A 32 -64.01 3.73 60.96
CA VAL A 32 -65.22 3.66 61.80
C VAL A 32 -66.26 2.82 61.06
N SER A 33 -66.71 1.79 61.76
CA SER A 33 -67.73 0.81 61.37
C SER A 33 -69.12 1.31 61.77
N SER A 34 -70.12 1.11 60.91
CA SER A 34 -71.46 0.68 61.36
C SER A 34 -72.38 0.27 60.21
N PHE A 35 -72.72 -1.02 60.23
CA PHE A 35 -74.05 -1.63 60.06
C PHE A 35 -74.83 -1.59 58.73
N THR A 36 -75.29 -2.81 58.41
CA THR A 36 -76.51 -3.25 57.71
C THR A 36 -76.56 -3.33 56.17
N LYS A 37 -76.49 -4.59 55.71
CA LYS A 37 -77.62 -5.36 55.13
C LYS A 37 -77.93 -5.12 53.64
N ASN A 38 -77.64 -6.17 52.86
CA ASN A 38 -78.39 -6.82 51.74
C ASN A 38 -79.03 -5.90 50.68
N GLU A 39 -79.04 -6.11 49.37
CA GLU A 39 -79.12 -7.23 48.40
C GLU A 39 -78.68 -6.58 47.04
N SER A 40 -78.37 -7.25 45.92
CA SER A 40 -79.12 -8.31 45.24
C SER A 40 -78.32 -8.77 44.02
N GLU A 41 -78.05 -10.07 43.92
CA GLU A 41 -78.21 -10.79 42.66
C GLU A 41 -78.93 -12.10 42.98
N LEU A 42 -80.23 -12.12 42.70
CA LEU A 42 -81.07 -13.31 42.67
C LEU A 42 -81.87 -13.29 41.36
N PRO A 43 -81.92 -14.40 40.60
CA PRO A 43 -82.93 -14.67 39.58
C PRO A 43 -84.19 -15.30 40.24
N PRO A 44 -85.11 -15.90 39.46
CA PRO A 44 -86.23 -15.31 38.74
C PRO A 44 -87.53 -15.23 39.58
N LYS A 45 -88.45 -14.35 39.18
CA LYS A 45 -89.77 -14.13 39.78
C LYS A 45 -90.65 -15.40 39.75
N MET A 46 -91.02 -15.91 40.94
CA MET A 46 -92.24 -16.71 41.13
C MET A 46 -93.45 -15.79 41.16
N ASN A 47 -94.45 -16.13 40.35
CA ASN A 47 -95.76 -15.50 40.33
C ASN A 47 -96.61 -16.09 41.47
N GLN A 48 -96.91 -15.30 42.51
CA GLN A 48 -97.94 -15.63 43.50
C GLN A 48 -98.91 -14.46 43.61
N ASN A 49 -100.13 -14.74 43.15
CA ASN A 49 -101.34 -13.96 43.36
C ASN A 49 -101.59 -13.77 44.85
N CYS A 50 -101.66 -12.52 45.31
CA CYS A 50 -102.38 -12.14 46.51
C CYS A 50 -103.21 -10.88 46.20
N HIS A 51 -104.52 -11.08 46.04
CA HIS A 51 -105.52 -10.03 45.99
C HIS A 51 -105.57 -9.25 47.31
N PRO A 52 -105.79 -7.92 47.30
CA PRO A 52 -106.34 -7.24 48.45
C PRO A 52 -107.87 -7.16 48.32
N LEU A 53 -108.51 -7.66 49.37
CA LEU A 53 -109.93 -7.60 49.66
C LEU A 53 -110.46 -6.15 49.59
N ASN A 54 -111.67 -6.02 49.06
CA ASN A 54 -112.54 -4.87 49.22
C ASN A 54 -112.59 -4.44 50.70
N LEU A 55 -112.26 -3.18 50.97
CA LEU A 55 -112.70 -2.49 52.18
C LEU A 55 -113.61 -1.35 51.73
N GLU A 56 -114.91 -1.65 51.73
CA GLU A 56 -115.97 -0.69 51.58
C GLU A 56 -115.93 0.37 52.68
N VAL A 57 -116.24 1.61 52.27
CA VAL A 57 -117.08 2.56 52.99
C VAL A 57 -116.64 2.91 54.42
N THR A 58 -115.99 4.07 54.57
CA THR A 58 -116.59 5.18 55.32
C THR A 58 -115.85 6.49 55.00
N SER A 59 -116.57 7.45 54.41
CA SER A 59 -116.11 8.84 54.33
C SER A 59 -116.07 9.43 55.74
N PRO A 60 -114.93 9.94 56.26
CA PRO A 60 -114.93 10.72 57.48
C PRO A 60 -115.48 12.11 57.15
N LYS A 61 -116.68 12.36 57.67
CA LYS A 61 -117.37 13.65 57.71
C LYS A 61 -116.39 14.73 58.16
N MET A 62 -116.07 15.67 57.25
CA MET A 62 -115.14 16.77 57.52
C MET A 62 -115.77 17.73 58.53
N PHE A 63 -115.26 17.72 59.75
CA PHE A 63 -115.37 18.87 60.64
C PHE A 63 -114.25 19.85 60.25
N HIS A 64 -114.58 20.85 59.43
CA HIS A 64 -113.63 21.87 59.01
C HIS A 64 -113.42 22.90 60.13
N SER A 65 -112.42 22.66 60.97
CA SER A 65 -111.70 23.73 61.65
C SER A 65 -110.70 24.32 60.66
N PRO A 66 -110.54 25.67 60.57
CA PRO A 66 -109.51 26.28 59.73
C PRO A 66 -108.10 25.70 59.95
N ASN A 67 -107.84 25.17 61.14
CA ASN A 67 -106.55 24.58 61.53
C ASN A 67 -106.34 23.16 60.95
N SER A 68 -107.38 22.34 60.82
CA SER A 68 -107.26 21.00 60.22
C SER A 68 -107.08 21.08 58.70
N GLN A 69 -107.69 22.08 58.06
CA GLN A 69 -107.50 22.35 56.63
C GLN A 69 -106.05 22.78 56.32
N ALA A 70 -105.47 23.67 57.12
CA ALA A 70 -104.08 24.11 56.97
C ALA A 70 -103.07 22.95 57.15
N LEU A 71 -103.32 22.06 58.12
CA LEU A 71 -102.48 20.88 58.34
C LEU A 71 -102.51 19.91 57.15
N ILE A 72 -103.70 19.61 56.61
CA ILE A 72 -103.84 18.74 55.44
C ILE A 72 -103.14 19.34 54.22
N LEU A 73 -103.24 20.67 54.02
CA LEU A 73 -102.53 21.36 52.96
C LEU A 73 -101.00 21.27 53.15
N ALA A 74 -100.49 21.52 54.35
CA ALA A 74 -99.05 21.43 54.64
C ALA A 74 -98.49 20.02 54.42
N LEU A 75 -99.25 18.98 54.80
CA LEU A 75 -98.86 17.58 54.56
C LEU A 75 -98.85 17.23 53.08
N LYS A 76 -99.84 17.69 52.30
CA LYS A 76 -99.86 17.52 50.84
C LYS A 76 -98.66 18.22 50.18
N THR A 77 -98.39 19.46 50.56
CA THR A 77 -97.21 20.20 50.07
C THR A 77 -95.90 19.50 50.44
N LEU A 78 -95.80 18.91 51.63
CA LEU A 78 -94.63 18.14 52.03
C LEU A 78 -94.47 16.85 51.21
N GLN A 79 -95.57 16.11 50.97
CA GLN A 79 -95.56 14.90 50.15
C GLN A 79 -95.15 15.21 48.70
N GLU A 80 -95.70 16.28 48.11
CA GLU A 80 -95.30 16.76 46.78
C GLU A 80 -93.81 17.14 46.73
N LYS A 81 -93.31 17.80 47.78
CA LYS A 81 -91.89 18.18 47.86
C LYS A 81 -90.96 16.98 48.03
N ILE A 82 -91.36 15.97 48.83
CA ILE A 82 -90.60 14.71 48.96
C ILE A 82 -90.56 13.99 47.61
N HIS A 83 -91.71 13.86 46.93
CA HIS A 83 -91.77 13.21 45.62
C HIS A 83 -90.90 13.92 44.58
N HIS A 84 -90.91 15.27 44.57
CA HIS A 84 -90.05 16.05 43.69
C HIS A 84 -88.56 15.82 43.98
N LEU A 85 -88.16 15.82 45.26
CA LEU A 85 -86.78 15.56 45.67
C LEU A 85 -86.33 14.13 45.33
N GLU A 86 -87.21 13.14 45.42
CA GLU A 86 -86.91 11.76 45.02
C GLU A 86 -86.66 11.63 43.50
N LEU A 87 -87.41 12.39 42.69
CA LEU A 87 -87.21 12.45 41.25
C LEU A 87 -85.88 13.13 40.91
N GLU A 88 -85.59 14.28 41.51
CA GLU A 88 -84.32 14.99 41.33
C GLU A 88 -83.12 14.14 41.79
N ARG A 89 -83.25 13.39 42.89
CA ARG A 89 -82.21 12.45 43.35
C ARG A 89 -81.93 11.38 42.30
N THR A 90 -82.96 10.76 41.75
CA THR A 90 -82.83 9.72 40.72
C THR A 90 -82.21 10.28 39.45
N GLN A 91 -82.63 11.49 39.03
CA GLN A 91 -82.03 12.16 37.89
C GLN A 91 -80.55 12.51 38.12
N ALA A 92 -80.19 12.98 39.32
CA ALA A 92 -78.80 13.27 39.67
C ALA A 92 -77.94 12.00 39.69
N GLU A 93 -78.50 10.87 40.15
CA GLU A 93 -77.84 9.57 40.14
C GLU A 93 -77.62 9.05 38.71
N ASP A 94 -78.61 9.17 37.83
CA ASP A 94 -78.46 8.82 36.41
C ASP A 94 -77.38 9.67 35.72
N ASN A 95 -77.37 10.99 35.99
CA ASN A 95 -76.34 11.89 35.48
C ASN A 95 -74.95 11.51 35.99
N LEU A 96 -74.81 11.17 37.27
CA LEU A 96 -73.54 10.70 37.84
C LEU A 96 -73.08 9.39 37.19
N ASN A 97 -74.00 8.46 36.92
CA ASN A 97 -73.70 7.20 36.24
C ASN A 97 -73.23 7.43 34.79
N ILE A 98 -73.81 8.39 34.07
CA ILE A 98 -73.36 8.79 32.73
C ILE A 98 -71.95 9.38 32.80
N LEU A 99 -71.73 10.37 33.66
CA LEU A 99 -70.42 11.02 33.83
C LEU A 99 -69.34 10.03 34.26
N SER A 100 -69.66 9.09 35.14
CA SER A 100 -68.74 8.02 35.56
C SER A 100 -68.32 7.14 34.39
N ARG A 101 -69.27 6.78 33.51
CA ARG A 101 -69.00 6.00 32.30
C ARG A 101 -68.13 6.78 31.31
N GLU A 102 -68.42 8.06 31.09
CA GLU A 102 -67.63 8.93 30.22
C GLU A 102 -66.20 9.11 30.75
N ALA A 103 -66.04 9.37 32.06
CA ALA A 103 -64.73 9.48 32.69
C ALA A 103 -63.91 8.18 32.56
N ALA A 104 -64.55 7.02 32.72
CA ALA A 104 -63.91 5.73 32.51
C ALA A 104 -63.47 5.53 31.04
N GLN A 105 -64.28 5.99 30.08
CA GLN A 105 -63.94 5.93 28.66
C GLN A 105 -62.75 6.84 28.32
N TYR A 106 -62.71 8.08 28.82
CA TYR A 106 -61.57 8.97 28.63
C TYR A 106 -60.28 8.41 29.23
N LYS A 107 -60.36 7.84 30.44
CA LYS A 107 -59.22 7.16 31.07
C LYS A 107 -58.69 6.03 30.19
N LYS A 108 -59.58 5.19 29.65
CA LYS A 108 -59.21 4.09 28.75
C LYS A 108 -58.60 4.58 27.44
N ALA A 109 -59.17 5.62 26.83
CA ALA A 109 -58.64 6.21 25.60
C ALA A 109 -57.21 6.75 25.79
N LEU A 110 -56.96 7.44 26.91
CA LEU A 110 -55.65 7.98 27.24
C LEU A 110 -54.60 6.88 27.49
N GLU A 111 -54.99 5.80 28.17
CA GLU A 111 -54.13 4.65 28.40
C GLU A 111 -53.76 3.97 27.08
N ASN A 112 -54.74 3.76 26.19
CA ASN A 112 -54.51 3.19 24.86
C ASN A 112 -53.54 4.05 24.04
N GLU A 113 -53.76 5.37 23.98
CA GLU A 113 -52.88 6.29 23.24
C GLU A 113 -51.44 6.25 23.79
N THR A 114 -51.30 6.11 25.11
CA THR A 114 -49.99 5.98 25.75
C THR A 114 -49.31 4.67 25.40
N ASN A 115 -50.04 3.56 25.37
CA ASN A 115 -49.52 2.27 24.96
C ASN A 115 -49.11 2.27 23.48
N GLU A 116 -49.89 2.88 22.59
CA GLU A 116 -49.55 3.04 21.18
C GLU A 116 -48.29 3.88 20.98
N ARG A 117 -48.18 5.03 21.68
CA ARG A 117 -46.96 5.86 21.65
C ARG A 117 -45.73 5.08 22.12
N ASN A 118 -45.85 4.30 23.19
CA ASN A 118 -44.76 3.47 23.70
C ASN A 118 -44.34 2.38 22.70
N LEU A 119 -45.30 1.73 22.04
CA LEU A 119 -45.02 0.73 21.00
C LEU A 119 -44.33 1.35 19.79
N ALA A 120 -44.82 2.49 19.31
CA ALA A 120 -44.22 3.23 18.19
C ALA A 120 -42.78 3.65 18.52
N HIS A 121 -42.53 4.13 19.74
CA HIS A 121 -41.20 4.48 20.20
C HIS A 121 -40.25 3.27 20.25
N GLN A 122 -40.74 2.13 20.74
CA GLN A 122 -39.95 0.90 20.78
C GLN A 122 -39.59 0.41 19.37
N GLU A 123 -40.53 0.47 18.43
CA GLU A 123 -40.29 0.09 17.03
C GLU A 123 -39.28 1.02 16.36
N LEU A 124 -39.39 2.33 16.60
CA LEU A 124 -38.41 3.31 16.12
C LEU A 124 -37.00 3.03 16.67
N ILE A 125 -36.88 2.65 17.95
CA ILE A 125 -35.60 2.24 18.52
C ILE A 125 -35.05 1.00 17.82
N LYS A 126 -35.88 -0.02 17.56
CA LYS A 126 -35.46 -1.24 16.83
C LYS A 126 -34.97 -0.91 15.43
N GLN A 127 -35.72 -0.10 14.68
CA GLN A 127 -35.34 0.36 13.35
C GLN A 127 -34.02 1.15 13.39
N LYS A 128 -33.87 2.09 14.33
CA LYS A 128 -32.63 2.86 14.53
C LYS A 128 -31.42 1.96 14.80
N LYS A 129 -31.58 0.91 15.61
CA LYS A 129 -30.53 -0.09 15.87
C LYS A 129 -30.17 -0.88 14.60
N GLY A 130 -31.16 -1.29 13.82
CA GLY A 130 -30.97 -1.98 12.54
C GLY A 130 -30.19 -1.14 11.54
N ILE A 131 -30.61 0.12 11.34
CA ILE A 131 -29.93 1.07 10.45
C ILE A 131 -28.50 1.34 10.93
N SER A 132 -28.30 1.52 12.24
CA SER A 132 -26.96 1.71 12.82
C SER A 132 -26.03 0.52 12.57
N LEU A 133 -26.54 -0.72 12.64
CA LEU A 133 -25.77 -1.91 12.29
C LEU A 133 -25.41 -1.94 10.80
N GLN A 134 -26.37 -1.64 9.92
CA GLN A 134 -26.12 -1.57 8.47
C GLN A 134 -25.08 -0.50 8.13
N LEU A 135 -25.15 0.68 8.76
CA LEU A 135 -24.18 1.75 8.57
C LEU A 135 -22.77 1.32 8.99
N ARG A 136 -22.62 0.66 10.14
CA ARG A 136 -21.33 0.13 10.60
C ARG A 136 -20.78 -0.94 9.66
N SER A 137 -21.63 -1.83 9.15
CA SER A 137 -21.25 -2.85 8.17
C SER A 137 -20.79 -2.21 6.85
N ALA A 138 -21.55 -1.23 6.34
CA ALA A 138 -21.20 -0.48 5.15
C ALA A 138 -19.87 0.28 5.31
N GLN A 139 -19.68 0.93 6.46
CA GLN A 139 -18.44 1.64 6.79
C GLN A 139 -17.24 0.68 6.82
N SER A 140 -17.38 -0.48 7.46
CA SER A 140 -16.33 -1.51 7.47
C SER A 140 -15.96 -1.97 6.04
N ARG A 141 -16.98 -2.21 5.20
CA ARG A 141 -16.78 -2.58 3.79
C ARG A 141 -16.05 -1.49 3.01
N CYS A 142 -16.42 -0.21 3.19
CA CYS A 142 -15.73 0.92 2.56
C CYS A 142 -14.26 0.99 2.98
N THR A 143 -13.97 0.91 4.28
CA THR A 143 -12.59 0.90 4.80
C THR A 143 -11.75 -0.23 4.20
N LEU A 144 -12.33 -1.42 4.01
CA LEU A 144 -11.62 -2.54 3.37
C LEU A 144 -11.30 -2.24 1.90
N LEU A 145 -12.27 -1.72 1.15
CA LEU A 145 -12.08 -1.35 -0.26
C LEU A 145 -11.04 -0.24 -0.42
N GLU A 146 -11.02 0.74 0.48
CA GLU A 146 -9.99 1.79 0.52
C GLU A 146 -8.59 1.20 0.71
N LYS A 147 -8.43 0.25 1.65
CA LYS A 147 -7.16 -0.46 1.85
C LYS A 147 -6.73 -1.25 0.62
N GLN A 148 -7.66 -1.94 -0.04
CA GLN A 148 -7.37 -2.67 -1.28
C GLN A 148 -6.94 -1.73 -2.40
N LEU A 149 -7.65 -0.61 -2.58
CA LEU A 149 -7.32 0.40 -3.58
C LEU A 149 -5.92 0.97 -3.32
N GLU A 150 -5.58 1.27 -2.06
CA GLU A 150 -4.27 1.80 -1.70
C GLU A 150 -3.14 0.78 -1.91
N TYR A 151 -3.40 -0.50 -1.65
CA TYR A 151 -2.47 -1.57 -2.00
C TYR A 151 -2.24 -1.64 -3.52
N THR A 152 -3.31 -1.65 -4.31
CA THR A 152 -3.19 -1.71 -5.78
C THR A 152 -2.47 -0.49 -6.34
N LYS A 153 -2.74 0.72 -5.83
CA LYS A 153 -2.00 1.94 -6.22
C LYS A 153 -0.50 1.78 -5.98
N ARG A 154 -0.10 1.31 -4.80
CA ARG A 154 1.32 1.08 -4.47
C ARG A 154 1.96 0.03 -5.38
N MET A 155 1.26 -1.05 -5.67
CA MET A 155 1.75 -2.10 -6.57
C MET A 155 1.96 -1.57 -7.99
N VAL A 156 0.99 -0.83 -8.53
CA VAL A 156 1.08 -0.23 -9.87
C VAL A 156 2.25 0.76 -9.94
N LEU A 157 2.40 1.64 -8.95
CA LEU A 157 3.53 2.56 -8.87
C LEU A 157 4.88 1.84 -8.80
N ASN A 158 4.94 0.68 -8.12
CA ASN A 158 6.15 -0.11 -8.08
C ASN A 158 6.50 -0.72 -9.44
N VAL A 159 5.52 -1.32 -10.11
CA VAL A 159 5.68 -1.88 -11.45
C VAL A 159 6.10 -0.81 -12.45
N GLU A 160 5.52 0.39 -12.37
CA GLU A 160 5.87 1.50 -13.24
C GLU A 160 7.32 1.98 -13.01
N ARG A 161 7.77 2.03 -11.75
CA ARG A 161 9.17 2.32 -11.41
C ARG A 161 10.13 1.28 -11.96
N GLU A 162 9.82 -0.01 -11.78
CA GLU A 162 10.65 -1.11 -12.31
C GLU A 162 10.73 -1.07 -13.84
N LYS A 163 9.60 -0.82 -14.52
CA LYS A 163 9.55 -0.62 -15.97
C LYS A 163 10.48 0.52 -16.41
N ASN A 164 10.41 1.67 -15.74
CA ASN A 164 11.24 2.83 -16.08
C ASN A 164 12.73 2.52 -15.88
N MET A 165 13.09 1.82 -14.80
CA MET A 165 14.47 1.40 -14.54
C MET A 165 15.00 0.43 -15.61
N ILE A 166 14.17 -0.52 -16.06
CA ILE A 166 14.53 -1.46 -17.14
C ILE A 166 14.70 -0.71 -18.46
N LEU A 167 13.80 0.22 -18.80
CA LEU A 167 13.91 1.03 -20.01
C LEU A 167 15.18 1.89 -20.01
N GLU A 168 15.53 2.48 -18.87
CA GLU A 168 16.76 3.25 -18.70
C GLU A 168 18.02 2.37 -18.87
N GLN A 169 18.02 1.17 -18.26
CA GLN A 169 19.09 0.19 -18.45
C GLN A 169 19.22 -0.24 -19.92
N GLN A 170 18.10 -0.46 -20.62
CA GLN A 170 18.11 -0.80 -22.04
C GLN A 170 18.66 0.34 -22.90
N ALA A 171 18.30 1.59 -22.60
CA ALA A 171 18.84 2.76 -23.28
C ALA A 171 20.35 2.95 -23.02
N GLN A 172 20.82 2.66 -21.81
CA GLN A 172 22.25 2.68 -21.50
C GLN A 172 23.02 1.62 -22.29
N LEU A 173 22.56 0.36 -22.27
CA LEU A 173 23.18 -0.73 -23.01
C LEU A 173 23.23 -0.45 -24.52
N GLN A 174 22.19 0.17 -25.08
CA GLN A 174 22.17 0.55 -26.48
C GLN A 174 23.24 1.62 -26.80
N ARG A 175 23.40 2.63 -25.94
CA ARG A 175 24.46 3.64 -26.10
C ARG A 175 25.86 3.05 -25.99
N GLU A 176 26.07 2.13 -25.05
CA GLU A 176 27.35 1.41 -24.90
C GLU A 176 27.68 0.59 -26.15
N LYS A 177 26.69 -0.14 -26.70
CA LYS A 177 26.84 -0.88 -27.95
C LYS A 177 27.20 0.01 -29.13
N GLU A 178 26.53 1.15 -29.29
CA GLU A 178 26.83 2.14 -30.33
C GLU A 178 28.25 2.70 -30.18
N GLN A 179 28.65 3.00 -28.94
CA GLN A 179 30.00 3.47 -28.66
C GLN A 179 31.06 2.43 -29.03
N ASP A 180 30.83 1.17 -28.72
CA ASP A 180 31.77 0.08 -29.05
C ASP A 180 31.79 -0.21 -30.56
N GLN A 181 30.66 -0.09 -31.25
CA GLN A 181 30.61 -0.15 -32.71
C GLN A 181 31.44 0.98 -33.35
N LEU A 182 31.32 2.22 -32.85
CA LEU A 182 32.13 3.34 -33.33
C LEU A 182 33.64 3.11 -33.09
N LYS A 183 34.03 2.61 -31.91
CA LYS A 183 35.43 2.25 -31.61
C LYS A 183 35.94 1.15 -32.55
N LEU A 184 35.13 0.13 -32.82
CA LEU A 184 35.49 -0.96 -33.73
C LEU A 184 35.69 -0.43 -35.16
N HIS A 185 34.77 0.41 -35.64
CA HIS A 185 34.88 1.03 -36.96
C HIS A 185 36.17 1.84 -37.10
N ALA A 186 36.51 2.68 -36.12
CA ALA A 186 37.76 3.44 -36.12
C ALA A 186 39.01 2.54 -36.13
N LYS A 187 38.98 1.39 -35.44
CA LYS A 187 40.08 0.41 -35.49
C LYS A 187 40.20 -0.26 -36.85
N LEU A 188 39.08 -0.59 -37.50
CA LEU A 188 39.07 -1.17 -38.84
C LEU A 188 39.63 -0.19 -39.88
N GLU A 189 39.25 1.08 -39.80
CA GLU A 189 39.80 2.13 -40.67
C GLU A 189 41.32 2.28 -40.49
N LYS A 190 41.81 2.24 -39.24
CA LYS A 190 43.25 2.25 -38.96
C LYS A 190 43.97 1.02 -39.53
N LEU A 191 43.34 -0.16 -39.46
CA LEU A 191 43.90 -1.39 -40.04
C LEU A 191 43.99 -1.31 -41.57
N ASP A 192 42.97 -0.80 -42.24
CA ASP A 192 42.97 -0.61 -43.70
C ASP A 192 44.11 0.32 -44.16
N VAL A 193 44.36 1.42 -43.41
CA VAL A 193 45.51 2.30 -43.67
C VAL A 193 46.84 1.56 -43.52
N LEU A 194 46.99 0.78 -42.45
CA LEU A 194 48.22 0.00 -42.23
C LEU A 194 48.42 -1.11 -43.27
N GLU A 195 47.35 -1.74 -43.75
CA GLU A 195 47.42 -2.74 -44.81
C GLU A 195 47.92 -2.12 -46.12
N LYS A 196 47.38 -0.94 -46.51
CA LYS A 196 47.86 -0.16 -47.66
C LYS A 196 49.34 0.24 -47.53
N GLU A 197 49.77 0.63 -46.33
CA GLU A 197 51.18 0.91 -46.03
C GLU A 197 52.08 -0.33 -46.23
N CYS A 198 51.67 -1.49 -45.71
CA CYS A 198 52.39 -2.74 -45.89
C CYS A 198 52.56 -3.09 -47.37
N PHE A 199 51.49 -3.01 -48.17
CA PHE A 199 51.58 -3.25 -49.61
C PHE A 199 52.59 -2.31 -50.29
N ARG A 200 52.56 -1.01 -49.96
CA ARG A 200 53.48 -0.04 -50.54
C ARG A 200 54.93 -0.28 -50.13
N LEU A 201 55.16 -0.69 -48.88
CA LEU A 201 56.49 -1.07 -48.40
C LEU A 201 56.98 -2.33 -49.10
N THR A 202 56.13 -3.34 -49.30
CA THR A 202 56.49 -4.58 -50.02
C THR A 202 56.86 -4.30 -51.48
N THR A 203 56.12 -3.44 -52.20
CA THR A 203 56.49 -3.06 -53.58
C THR A 203 57.81 -2.31 -53.63
N THR A 204 58.05 -1.43 -52.66
CA THR A 204 59.31 -0.69 -52.52
C THR A 204 60.48 -1.64 -52.20
N GLN A 205 60.29 -2.57 -51.27
CA GLN A 205 61.27 -3.59 -50.89
C GLN A 205 61.63 -4.46 -52.10
N LYS A 206 60.64 -5.00 -52.82
CA LYS A 206 60.86 -5.82 -54.02
C LYS A 206 61.66 -5.06 -55.08
N THR A 207 61.34 -3.79 -55.29
CA THR A 207 62.08 -2.93 -56.23
C THR A 207 63.55 -2.75 -55.79
N ALA A 208 63.81 -2.64 -54.49
CA ALA A 208 65.17 -2.55 -53.97
C ALA A 208 65.93 -3.88 -54.11
N GLU A 209 65.28 -5.00 -53.83
CA GLU A 209 65.83 -6.36 -54.03
C GLU A 209 66.23 -6.60 -55.49
N ASP A 210 65.35 -6.28 -56.45
CA ASP A 210 65.63 -6.41 -57.89
C ASP A 210 66.83 -5.55 -58.31
N LYS A 211 66.96 -4.34 -57.76
CA LYS A 211 68.12 -3.46 -58.00
C LYS A 211 69.41 -4.02 -57.42
N ILE A 212 69.38 -4.58 -56.21
CA ILE A 212 70.54 -5.21 -55.58
C ILE A 212 71.01 -6.39 -56.43
N LYS A 213 70.08 -7.28 -56.81
CA LYS A 213 70.39 -8.43 -57.67
C LYS A 213 71.06 -8.02 -58.98
N HIS A 214 70.54 -6.98 -59.65
CA HIS A 214 71.18 -6.44 -60.84
C HIS A 214 72.62 -5.96 -60.54
N LEU A 215 72.83 -5.22 -59.45
CA LEU A 215 74.16 -4.72 -59.09
C LEU A 215 75.13 -5.86 -58.75
N GLU A 216 74.67 -6.93 -58.10
CA GLU A 216 75.46 -8.14 -57.83
C GLU A 216 75.87 -8.85 -59.13
N GLU A 217 74.95 -9.02 -60.08
CA GLU A 217 75.24 -9.58 -61.41
C GLU A 217 76.29 -8.73 -62.15
N LYS A 218 76.15 -7.39 -62.13
CA LYS A 218 77.16 -6.49 -62.71
C LYS A 218 78.52 -6.58 -62.01
N LEU A 219 78.54 -6.73 -60.69
CA LEU A 219 79.77 -6.83 -59.92
C LEU A 219 80.54 -8.11 -60.27
N THR A 220 79.84 -9.25 -60.36
CA THR A 220 80.46 -10.54 -60.73
C THR A 220 81.02 -10.55 -62.15
N GLU A 221 80.33 -9.90 -63.11
CA GLU A 221 80.84 -9.71 -64.47
C GLU A 221 82.12 -8.85 -64.48
N GLU A 222 82.11 -7.72 -63.77
CA GLU A 222 83.30 -6.86 -63.62
C GLU A 222 84.48 -7.60 -62.95
N GLU A 223 84.21 -8.40 -61.91
CA GLU A 223 85.22 -9.24 -61.27
C GLU A 223 85.79 -10.28 -62.24
N HIS A 224 84.95 -10.93 -63.06
CA HIS A 224 85.40 -11.84 -64.10
C HIS A 224 86.29 -11.12 -65.13
N GLN A 225 85.91 -9.93 -65.57
CA GLN A 225 86.70 -9.13 -66.50
C GLN A 225 88.06 -8.73 -65.92
N ARG A 226 88.08 -8.29 -64.65
CA ARG A 226 89.34 -7.99 -63.93
C ARG A 226 90.25 -9.21 -63.83
N LYS A 227 89.68 -10.39 -63.58
CA LYS A 227 90.42 -11.65 -63.53
C LYS A 227 91.03 -12.01 -64.89
N LEU A 228 90.26 -11.92 -65.98
CA LEU A 228 90.78 -12.13 -67.35
C LEU A 228 91.91 -11.14 -67.70
N PHE A 229 91.78 -9.89 -67.26
CA PHE A 229 92.82 -8.88 -67.46
C PHE A 229 94.09 -9.22 -66.66
N GLN A 230 93.93 -9.64 -65.39
CA GLN A 230 95.04 -10.07 -64.54
C GLN A 230 95.74 -11.31 -65.11
N ASP A 231 94.99 -12.29 -65.62
CA ASP A 231 95.54 -13.50 -66.26
C ASP A 231 96.36 -13.13 -67.49
N LYS A 232 95.84 -12.28 -68.39
CA LYS A 232 96.58 -11.74 -69.55
C LYS A 232 97.83 -10.95 -69.16
N ALA A 233 97.78 -10.17 -68.08
CA ALA A 233 98.94 -9.45 -67.55
C ALA A 233 99.98 -10.40 -66.95
N SER A 234 99.54 -11.49 -66.31
CA SER A 234 100.40 -12.52 -65.75
C SER A 234 101.10 -13.36 -66.85
N GLU A 235 100.44 -13.60 -67.98
CA GLU A 235 101.02 -14.24 -69.17
C GLU A 235 102.12 -13.37 -69.81
N LYS A 236 101.88 -12.06 -69.95
CA LYS A 236 102.88 -11.09 -70.42
C LYS A 236 104.06 -10.87 -69.46
N THR A 237 103.88 -11.10 -68.15
CA THR A 237 104.96 -10.99 -67.17
C THR A 237 105.73 -12.30 -66.97
N LYS A 238 105.13 -13.47 -67.25
CA LYS A 238 105.83 -14.76 -67.33
C LYS A 238 106.79 -14.85 -68.53
N SER A 239 106.52 -14.15 -69.64
CA SER A 239 107.46 -14.05 -70.77
C SER A 239 108.58 -13.02 -70.57
N LEU A 240 108.60 -12.31 -69.44
CA LEU A 240 109.60 -11.28 -69.16
C LEU A 240 110.08 -11.32 -67.70
N LYS A 241 110.61 -12.44 -67.21
CA LYS A 241 111.56 -12.47 -66.07
C LYS A 241 112.55 -13.64 -66.13
N ARG A 242 113.66 -13.43 -66.86
CA ARG A 242 115.01 -13.94 -66.56
C ARG A 242 115.93 -12.71 -66.46
N GLY A 243 116.30 -12.28 -65.25
CA GLY A 243 117.38 -11.30 -65.03
C GLY A 243 117.17 -10.35 -63.82
N PRO A 244 118.23 -9.98 -63.04
CA PRO A 244 118.09 -9.51 -61.65
C PRO A 244 118.59 -8.06 -61.33
N THR A 245 118.18 -7.58 -60.13
CA THR A 245 118.83 -6.64 -59.16
C THR A 245 118.85 -5.11 -59.35
N GLN A 246 118.35 -4.40 -58.31
CA GLN A 246 118.98 -3.33 -57.46
C GLN A 246 117.88 -2.36 -56.93
N GLN A 247 117.52 -2.31 -55.65
CA GLN A 247 118.18 -1.72 -54.46
C GLN A 247 118.56 -0.22 -54.58
N ILE A 248 117.69 0.66 -54.08
CA ILE A 248 118.04 1.95 -53.43
C ILE A 248 117.12 2.15 -52.22
N TYR A 249 117.73 2.35 -51.04
CA TYR A 249 117.11 2.57 -49.73
C TYR A 249 116.67 4.03 -49.51
N SER A 250 115.66 4.25 -48.66
CA SER A 250 115.65 5.36 -47.68
C SER A 250 114.74 5.05 -46.49
N LYS A 251 115.21 5.48 -45.31
CA LYS A 251 114.90 5.00 -43.96
C LYS A 251 114.42 6.19 -43.10
N LEU A 252 113.26 6.11 -42.46
CA LEU A 252 112.81 6.91 -41.29
C LEU A 252 111.78 6.05 -40.53
N ARG A 253 112.19 5.40 -39.43
CA ARG A 253 112.08 5.81 -38.01
C ARG A 253 110.72 5.41 -37.38
N GLU A 254 110.84 4.70 -36.26
CA GLU A 254 109.85 3.93 -35.49
C GLU A 254 108.95 4.73 -34.51
N LEU A 255 107.69 4.24 -34.38
CA LEU A 255 106.83 3.98 -33.18
C LEU A 255 106.19 5.15 -32.35
N PRO A 256 105.10 4.94 -31.55
CA PRO A 256 104.27 3.72 -31.30
C PRO A 256 102.71 3.91 -31.29
N PHE A 257 101.98 2.78 -31.16
CA PHE A 257 100.67 2.54 -30.45
C PHE A 257 99.43 3.39 -30.81
N GLU A 258 98.30 2.80 -31.19
CA GLU A 258 97.18 2.45 -30.27
C GLU A 258 96.23 1.44 -30.94
N ALA A 259 95.69 0.52 -30.14
CA ALA A 259 94.70 -0.46 -30.53
C ALA A 259 93.29 0.14 -30.48
N GLU A 260 92.67 0.39 -31.62
CA GLU A 260 91.23 0.67 -31.69
C GLU A 260 90.48 -0.35 -32.54
N LYS A 261 89.94 -1.32 -31.79
CA LYS A 261 88.62 -1.96 -31.92
C LYS A 261 87.94 -1.94 -33.30
N SER A 262 87.69 -3.17 -33.75
CA SER A 262 86.56 -3.58 -34.58
C SER A 262 85.35 -2.65 -34.50
N ALA A 263 84.96 -2.11 -35.64
CA ALA A 263 83.58 -1.76 -35.92
C ALA A 263 83.19 -2.46 -37.23
N ALA A 264 82.91 -3.76 -37.12
CA ALA A 264 81.93 -4.35 -38.01
C ALA A 264 80.64 -3.53 -37.82
N SER A 265 80.29 -2.72 -38.82
CA SER A 265 79.02 -2.00 -38.92
C SER A 265 77.91 -3.02 -39.18
N SER A 266 77.66 -3.79 -38.13
CA SER A 266 76.46 -4.46 -37.71
C SER A 266 75.20 -3.95 -38.43
N ALA A 267 74.74 -4.75 -39.38
CA ALA A 267 73.38 -4.74 -39.93
C ALA A 267 72.32 -5.18 -38.87
N ASN A 268 72.55 -4.92 -37.59
CA ASN A 268 71.68 -5.39 -36.51
C ASN A 268 70.58 -4.36 -36.16
N GLY A 269 70.63 -3.14 -36.71
CA GLY A 269 69.57 -2.14 -36.48
C GLY A 269 68.20 -2.53 -37.06
N SER A 270 68.21 -3.27 -38.19
CA SER A 270 66.98 -3.75 -38.85
C SER A 270 66.37 -4.95 -38.12
N MET A 271 67.20 -5.92 -37.72
CA MET A 271 66.73 -7.11 -37.00
C MET A 271 66.20 -6.76 -35.60
N TYR A 272 66.87 -5.87 -34.85
CA TYR A 272 66.38 -5.44 -33.54
C TYR A 272 65.09 -4.60 -33.62
N SER A 273 64.88 -3.82 -34.69
CA SER A 273 63.62 -3.08 -34.88
C SER A 273 62.47 -4.02 -35.25
N LEU A 274 62.72 -5.02 -36.09
CA LEU A 274 61.72 -6.04 -36.47
C LEU A 274 61.38 -6.95 -35.28
N LEU A 275 62.38 -7.39 -34.50
CA LEU A 275 62.17 -8.19 -33.27
C LEU A 275 61.40 -7.39 -32.21
N LYS A 276 61.69 -6.10 -32.08
CA LYS A 276 61.01 -5.21 -31.11
C LYS A 276 59.56 -4.94 -31.51
N MET A 277 59.26 -4.79 -32.80
CA MET A 277 57.86 -4.73 -33.27
C MET A 277 57.11 -6.06 -33.11
N MET A 278 57.80 -7.19 -33.33
CA MET A 278 57.22 -8.52 -33.18
C MET A 278 56.86 -8.83 -31.72
N HIS A 279 57.74 -8.48 -30.77
CA HIS A 279 57.50 -8.68 -29.34
C HIS A 279 56.38 -7.82 -28.76
N HIS A 280 56.10 -6.65 -29.33
CA HIS A 280 54.95 -5.83 -28.92
C HIS A 280 53.62 -6.29 -29.54
N CYS A 281 53.65 -6.95 -30.71
CA CYS A 281 52.46 -7.58 -31.31
C CYS A 281 52.09 -8.92 -30.66
N SER A 282 53.04 -9.66 -30.10
CA SER A 282 52.77 -10.97 -29.45
C SER A 282 52.13 -10.87 -28.05
N GLN A 283 52.08 -9.68 -27.45
CA GLN A 283 51.65 -9.51 -26.05
C GLN A 283 50.19 -9.03 -25.89
N CYS A 284 49.43 -8.87 -26.98
CA CYS A 284 48.02 -8.46 -26.93
C CYS A 284 47.00 -9.55 -27.30
N SER A 285 47.40 -10.81 -27.45
CA SER A 285 46.48 -11.88 -27.86
C SER A 285 46.71 -13.18 -27.09
N LEU A 286 46.32 -13.22 -25.81
CA LEU A 286 45.98 -14.47 -25.10
C LEU A 286 45.33 -14.17 -23.74
N GLN A 287 44.06 -13.78 -23.78
CA GLN A 287 43.11 -14.20 -22.75
C GLN A 287 41.97 -14.91 -23.47
N LYS A 288 41.93 -16.24 -23.34
CA LYS A 288 40.78 -17.06 -23.74
C LYS A 288 39.57 -16.67 -22.88
N PRO A 289 38.34 -16.69 -23.42
CA PRO A 289 37.14 -16.73 -22.59
C PRO A 289 37.04 -18.14 -22.00
N GLU A 290 37.29 -18.26 -20.70
CA GLU A 290 37.03 -19.49 -19.96
C GLU A 290 35.53 -19.61 -19.71
N VAL A 291 34.91 -20.59 -20.38
CA VAL A 291 33.54 -21.03 -20.14
C VAL A 291 33.45 -21.51 -18.70
N THR A 292 32.87 -20.70 -17.81
CA THR A 292 32.45 -21.14 -16.48
C THR A 292 30.92 -21.09 -16.39
N LYS A 293 30.32 -22.26 -16.17
CA LYS A 293 28.89 -22.49 -15.88
C LYS A 293 28.37 -21.57 -14.77
N PRO A 294 27.05 -21.29 -14.73
CA PRO A 294 26.47 -20.37 -13.75
C PRO A 294 26.52 -21.01 -12.36
N ARG A 295 27.27 -20.40 -11.44
CA ARG A 295 27.11 -20.63 -10.01
C ARG A 295 26.54 -19.38 -9.36
N CYS A 296 25.31 -19.54 -8.92
CA CYS A 296 24.64 -18.72 -7.93
C CYS A 296 25.48 -18.62 -6.64
N LEU A 297 25.22 -17.55 -5.88
CA LEU A 297 25.60 -17.26 -4.49
C LEU A 297 26.96 -16.57 -4.25
N TYR A 298 26.94 -15.26 -4.05
CA TYR A 298 27.62 -14.69 -2.87
C TYR A 298 26.97 -13.39 -2.37
N ARG A 299 26.75 -13.38 -1.05
CA ARG A 299 26.20 -12.34 -0.19
C ARG A 299 27.38 -11.50 0.34
N PRO A 300 27.35 -10.15 0.35
CA PRO A 300 28.46 -9.39 0.92
C PRO A 300 28.38 -9.35 2.46
N THR A 301 29.41 -9.86 3.14
CA THR A 301 29.61 -9.65 4.59
C THR A 301 30.80 -8.72 4.83
N ARG A 302 30.58 -7.73 5.68
CA ARG A 302 31.34 -6.50 6.00
C ARG A 302 32.74 -6.71 6.61
N LYS A 303 33.64 -5.74 6.41
CA LYS A 303 34.56 -5.17 7.45
C LYS A 303 34.85 -3.68 7.15
N THR A 304 34.27 -2.72 7.88
CA THR A 304 34.81 -1.94 9.02
C THR A 304 36.12 -1.18 8.75
N SER A 305 36.02 0.15 8.61
CA SER A 305 37.02 1.11 9.07
C SER A 305 36.33 2.12 10.00
N ARG A 306 36.95 2.40 11.15
CA ARG A 306 36.48 3.31 12.21
C ARG A 306 37.31 4.60 12.15
N TYR A 307 36.67 5.77 12.05
CA TYR A 307 37.01 7.01 12.77
C TYR A 307 35.71 7.80 13.05
N LYS A 308 35.69 8.56 14.15
CA LYS A 308 34.53 8.88 15.02
C LYS A 308 33.84 10.23 14.75
N ALA A 309 32.51 10.28 14.95
CA ALA A 309 31.66 11.26 15.70
C ALA A 309 30.16 11.16 15.21
N VAL A 310 29.19 10.50 15.86
CA VAL A 310 28.28 10.87 17.01
C VAL A 310 27.09 11.82 16.61
N PRO A 311 25.79 11.61 16.98
CA PRO A 311 24.86 10.50 16.64
C PRO A 311 23.37 10.93 16.32
N GLN A 312 22.50 9.92 16.02
CA GLN A 312 21.01 9.89 16.01
C GLN A 312 20.24 10.57 14.83
N ASP A 313 19.22 9.97 14.19
CA ASP A 313 18.34 8.85 14.55
C ASP A 313 18.07 7.84 13.41
N SER A 314 17.72 6.64 13.85
CA SER A 314 17.86 5.32 13.22
C SER A 314 16.76 4.94 12.23
N GLU A 315 17.03 5.04 10.92
CA GLU A 315 16.37 4.20 9.90
C GLU A 315 17.02 2.81 9.88
N LYS A 316 16.44 1.88 10.65
CA LYS A 316 16.75 0.45 10.52
C LYS A 316 16.17 -0.04 9.20
N SER A 317 17.03 -0.47 8.28
CA SER A 317 16.63 -1.31 7.16
C SER A 317 16.05 -2.60 7.72
N ILE A 318 14.72 -2.71 7.76
CA ILE A 318 14.04 -3.91 8.22
C ILE A 318 14.25 -4.99 7.16
N SER A 319 14.92 -6.07 7.55
CA SER A 319 15.02 -7.31 6.77
C SER A 319 13.60 -7.81 6.48
N ILE A 320 13.19 -7.71 5.21
CA ILE A 320 11.84 -8.02 4.72
C ILE A 320 11.40 -9.45 5.09
N CYS A 321 12.35 -10.37 5.28
CA CYS A 321 12.07 -11.77 5.61
C CYS A 321 11.53 -11.96 7.03
N ASP A 322 11.95 -11.15 8.00
CA ASP A 322 11.57 -11.35 9.40
C ASP A 322 10.12 -10.89 9.65
N ASN A 323 9.71 -9.79 9.01
CA ASN A 323 8.33 -9.28 9.07
C ASN A 323 7.30 -10.18 8.36
N LEU A 324 7.69 -10.85 7.27
CA LEU A 324 6.77 -11.74 6.56
C LEU A 324 6.47 -12.99 7.39
N SER A 325 7.48 -13.51 8.10
CA SER A 325 7.33 -14.66 8.97
C SER A 325 6.44 -14.34 10.19
N GLU A 326 6.61 -13.16 10.80
CA GLU A 326 5.75 -12.72 11.91
C GLU A 326 4.29 -12.49 11.47
N LEU A 327 4.06 -11.89 10.29
CA LEU A 327 2.72 -11.67 9.76
C LEU A 327 2.00 -12.99 9.43
N LEU A 328 2.72 -13.96 8.86
CA LEU A 328 2.17 -15.28 8.55
C LEU A 328 1.82 -16.06 9.82
N MET A 329 2.65 -15.96 10.87
CA MET A 329 2.35 -16.55 12.17
C MET A 329 1.12 -15.91 12.82
N ALA A 330 0.99 -14.58 12.77
CA ALA A 330 -0.16 -13.86 13.33
C ALA A 330 -1.48 -14.22 12.62
N MET A 331 -1.45 -14.34 11.29
CA MET A 331 -2.62 -14.77 10.52
C MET A 331 -3.02 -16.23 10.81
N GLN A 332 -2.04 -17.10 11.05
CA GLN A 332 -2.29 -18.51 11.38
C GLN A 332 -2.95 -18.63 12.77
N ASP A 333 -2.47 -17.87 13.76
CA ASP A 333 -3.05 -17.83 15.11
C ASP A 333 -4.49 -17.31 15.12
N GLU A 334 -4.83 -16.28 14.32
CA GLU A 334 -6.21 -15.80 14.20
C GLU A 334 -7.16 -16.83 13.57
N LEU A 335 -6.69 -17.59 12.57
CA LEU A 335 -7.47 -18.66 11.95
C LEU A 335 -7.73 -19.81 12.93
N ASP A 336 -6.75 -20.14 13.78
CA ASP A 336 -6.89 -21.19 14.78
C ASP A 336 -7.79 -20.75 15.96
N GLN A 337 -7.76 -19.48 16.35
CA GLN A 337 -8.75 -18.91 17.29
C GLN A 337 -10.17 -18.96 16.73
N MET A 338 -10.37 -18.64 15.45
CA MET A 338 -11.69 -18.74 14.81
C MET A 338 -12.18 -20.19 14.66
N ARG A 339 -11.26 -21.15 14.48
CA ARG A 339 -11.60 -22.59 14.48
C ARG A 339 -11.99 -23.06 15.88
N SER A 340 -11.34 -22.57 16.93
CA SER A 340 -11.69 -22.87 18.32
C SER A 340 -13.05 -22.30 18.73
N MET A 341 -13.42 -21.11 18.25
CA MET A 341 -14.74 -20.50 18.51
C MET A 341 -15.92 -21.18 17.80
N LYS A 342 -15.69 -22.03 16.79
CA LYS A 342 -16.75 -22.76 16.09
C LYS A 342 -17.11 -24.12 16.71
N ASN A 343 -16.41 -24.52 17.78
CA ASN A 343 -16.59 -25.81 18.46
C ASN A 343 -17.27 -25.70 19.84
N TYR A 344 -18.00 -24.61 20.11
CA TYR A 344 -18.82 -24.41 21.30
C TYR A 344 -20.29 -24.20 20.96
#